data_AF-A0AAJ1EUV7-F1
#
_entry.id   AF-A0AAJ1EUV7-F1
#
_cell.length_a   1.000
_cell.length_b   1.000
_cell.length_c   1.000
_cell.angle_alpha   90.00
_cell.angle_beta   90.00
_cell.angle_gamma   90.00
#
_symmetry.space_group_name_H-M   'P 1'
#
loop_
_entity.id
_entity.type
_entity.pdbx_description
1 polymer ?
#
loop_
_entity_poly.entity_id
_entity_poly.type
_entity_poly.pdbx_seq_one_letter_code
_entity_poly.pdbx_strand_id
1 'polypeptide(L)'
;MTLGDKIRKYRTLKGLTQAQLGSMVKLTGDRIRQYENDVRKPKDGKLFEIADALDVNPSTLAEPDFDDPTSVMHVLFELEDIYGLHFEKVGDNYQLAFSKGEYSSANWIIEGLAAWVKKRDELQPDINDSNSTIADKKNDYIRWKARYPYNFAEEITNNFALVQKFNEDASSLLPSDRHPITRFSEFYHSLLALEDAGVKFTISVDEIVSRRSAAFYIYLDYILNSSNEIKKLYMEFRQCWYDMKEIGIEIHETPVPVNGFMNIALYSDNMQLITLFHAHMRHLEEKNSPMYDEDMYKAEIEDTLQIFDVPIGDYIE
;
A
#
# COMPACT_ATOMS: atom_id res chain seq x y z
N MET A 1 7.25 -9.70 16.23
CA MET A 1 6.92 -10.45 17.46
C MET A 1 8.03 -10.20 18.47
N THR A 2 7.76 -10.08 19.78
CA THR A 2 8.83 -9.83 20.78
C THR A 2 9.52 -11.13 21.22
N LEU A 3 10.64 -11.01 21.95
CA LEU A 3 11.26 -12.17 22.60
C LEU A 3 10.31 -12.84 23.59
N GLY A 4 9.60 -12.05 24.41
CA GLY A 4 8.61 -12.56 25.34
C GLY A 4 7.49 -13.35 24.65
N ASP A 5 6.99 -12.84 23.52
CA ASP A 5 6.00 -13.53 22.70
C ASP A 5 6.53 -14.88 22.19
N LYS A 6 7.77 -14.93 21.70
CA LYS A 6 8.42 -16.15 21.23
C LYS A 6 8.53 -17.20 22.34
N ILE A 7 9.04 -16.82 23.53
CA ILE A 7 9.15 -17.73 24.68
C ILE A 7 7.77 -18.28 25.05
N ARG A 8 6.75 -17.41 25.09
CA ARG A 8 5.38 -17.81 25.40
C ARG A 8 4.79 -18.76 24.34
N LYS A 9 5.00 -18.47 23.05
CA LYS A 9 4.54 -19.28 21.91
C LYS A 9 5.08 -20.70 22.05
N TYR A 10 6.41 -20.87 22.11
CA TYR A 10 7.02 -22.19 22.17
C TYR A 10 6.81 -22.92 23.50
N ARG A 11 6.74 -22.20 24.63
CA ARG A 11 6.33 -22.81 25.92
C ARG A 11 4.93 -23.41 25.82
N THR A 12 3.99 -22.67 25.26
CA THR A 12 2.58 -23.10 25.15
C THR A 12 2.43 -24.23 24.14
N LEU A 13 3.15 -24.18 23.01
CA LEU A 13 3.22 -25.29 22.04
C LEU A 13 3.75 -26.59 22.68
N LYS A 14 4.72 -26.49 23.60
CA LYS A 14 5.24 -27.63 24.37
C LYS A 14 4.34 -28.05 25.53
N GLY A 15 3.20 -27.38 25.75
CA GLY A 15 2.25 -27.68 26.82
C GLY A 15 2.77 -27.37 28.23
N LEU A 16 3.79 -26.52 28.37
CA LEU A 16 4.41 -26.21 29.66
C LEU A 16 3.75 -25.00 30.32
N THR A 17 3.60 -25.06 31.65
CA THR A 17 3.33 -23.88 32.49
C THR A 17 4.59 -23.05 32.69
N GLN A 18 4.45 -21.78 33.08
CA GLN A 18 5.59 -20.91 33.42
C GLN A 18 6.44 -21.51 34.56
N ALA A 19 5.79 -22.14 35.54
CA ALA A 19 6.48 -22.83 36.64
C ALA A 19 7.31 -24.02 36.14
N GLN A 20 6.76 -24.85 35.26
CA GLN A 20 7.47 -26.01 34.70
C GLN A 20 8.68 -25.58 33.87
N LEU A 21 8.53 -24.62 32.95
CA LEU A 21 9.66 -24.08 32.20
C LEU A 21 10.72 -23.49 33.15
N GLY A 22 10.27 -22.72 34.16
CA GLY A 22 11.15 -22.16 35.18
C GLY A 22 11.98 -23.25 35.86
N SER A 23 11.34 -24.32 36.34
CA SER A 23 12.04 -25.44 36.97
C SER A 23 13.08 -26.10 36.06
N MET A 24 12.77 -26.28 34.77
CA MET A 24 13.70 -26.88 33.80
C MET A 24 14.99 -26.05 33.64
N VAL A 25 14.90 -24.72 33.70
CA VAL A 25 16.05 -23.80 33.57
C VAL A 25 16.54 -23.21 34.89
N LYS A 26 16.18 -23.84 36.02
CA LYS A 26 16.57 -23.44 37.39
C LYS A 26 16.18 -21.98 37.73
N LEU A 27 14.98 -21.57 37.31
CA LEU A 27 14.36 -20.28 37.57
C LEU A 27 12.96 -20.45 38.21
N THR A 28 12.38 -19.35 38.70
CA THR A 28 10.98 -19.34 39.16
C THR A 28 10.03 -19.12 37.98
N GLY A 29 8.77 -19.58 38.10
CA GLY A 29 7.74 -19.26 37.13
C GLY A 29 7.51 -17.75 36.97
N ASP A 30 7.66 -16.99 38.07
CA ASP A 30 7.63 -15.53 38.01
C ASP A 30 8.74 -14.93 37.14
N ARG A 31 9.94 -15.54 37.11
CA ARG A 31 11.00 -15.09 36.22
C ARG A 31 10.66 -15.36 34.76
N ILE A 32 10.09 -16.52 34.44
CA ILE A 32 9.59 -16.82 33.09
C ILE A 32 8.51 -15.83 32.69
N ARG A 33 7.55 -15.53 33.57
CA ARG A 33 6.51 -14.51 33.34
C ARG A 33 7.10 -13.13 33.05
N GLN A 34 8.16 -12.75 33.75
CA GLN A 34 8.86 -11.49 33.47
C GLN A 34 9.55 -11.49 32.10
N TYR A 35 10.08 -12.62 31.64
CA TYR A 35 10.62 -12.74 30.29
C TYR A 35 9.51 -12.70 29.23
N GLU A 36 8.41 -13.43 29.45
CA GLU A 36 7.27 -13.47 28.54
C GLU A 36 6.50 -12.16 28.41
N ASN A 37 6.68 -11.24 29.36
CA ASN A 37 6.09 -9.90 29.34
C ASN A 37 7.14 -8.81 29.02
N ASP A 38 8.33 -9.21 28.54
CA ASP A 38 9.45 -8.31 28.20
C ASP A 38 9.90 -7.37 29.35
N VAL A 39 9.53 -7.68 30.60
CA VAL A 39 9.97 -6.94 31.81
C VAL A 39 11.46 -7.17 32.07
N ARG A 40 11.99 -8.31 31.64
CA ARG A 40 13.43 -8.62 31.66
C ARG A 40 13.82 -9.36 30.40
N LYS A 41 15.08 -9.21 30.00
CA LYS A 41 15.71 -10.02 28.95
C LYS A 41 16.59 -11.11 29.60
N PRO A 42 16.48 -12.40 29.21
CA PRO A 42 17.45 -13.41 29.61
C PRO A 42 18.82 -13.08 29.02
N LYS A 43 19.90 -13.41 29.75
CA LYS A 43 21.26 -13.39 29.18
C LYS A 43 21.42 -14.57 28.22
N ASP A 44 22.36 -14.49 27.29
CA ASP A 44 22.58 -15.50 26.24
C ASP A 44 22.64 -16.93 26.80
N GLY A 45 23.46 -17.19 27.82
CA GLY A 45 23.54 -18.50 28.47
C GLY A 45 22.18 -19.02 28.97
N LYS A 46 21.34 -18.14 29.53
CA LYS A 46 19.99 -18.50 29.99
C LYS A 46 19.02 -18.64 28.83
N LEU A 47 19.17 -17.86 27.77
CA LEU A 47 18.38 -17.98 26.54
C LEU A 47 18.64 -19.33 25.87
N PHE A 48 19.90 -19.80 25.82
CA PHE A 48 20.24 -21.14 25.34
C PHE A 48 19.60 -22.25 26.17
N GLU A 49 19.66 -22.16 27.50
CA GLU A 49 18.97 -23.11 28.38
C GLU A 49 17.45 -23.11 28.17
N ILE A 50 16.84 -21.94 27.92
CA ILE A 50 15.41 -21.84 27.62
C ILE A 50 15.09 -22.47 26.26
N ALA A 51 15.89 -22.19 25.22
CA ALA A 51 15.71 -22.79 23.90
C ALA A 51 15.79 -24.32 23.96
N ASP A 52 16.80 -24.85 24.66
CA ASP A 52 16.97 -26.29 24.91
C ASP A 52 15.78 -26.87 25.68
N ALA A 53 15.35 -26.23 26.78
CA ALA A 53 14.17 -26.65 27.53
C ALA A 53 12.87 -26.62 26.69
N LEU A 54 12.80 -25.75 25.68
CA LEU A 54 11.70 -25.64 24.74
C LEU A 54 11.87 -26.54 23.50
N ASP A 55 13.00 -27.24 23.36
CA ASP A 55 13.34 -28.06 22.19
C ASP A 55 13.24 -27.28 20.87
N VAL A 56 13.86 -26.10 20.87
CA VAL A 56 13.96 -25.23 19.68
C VAL A 56 15.40 -24.80 19.45
N ASN A 57 15.74 -24.50 18.20
CA ASN A 57 17.05 -23.91 17.89
C ASN A 57 17.19 -22.55 18.60
N PRO A 58 18.34 -22.21 19.21
CA PRO A 58 18.55 -20.93 19.87
C PRO A 58 18.26 -19.70 18.99
N SER A 59 18.52 -19.77 17.68
CA SER A 59 18.22 -18.70 16.71
C SER A 59 16.72 -18.39 16.59
N THR A 60 15.85 -19.28 17.08
CA THR A 60 14.42 -19.03 17.24
C THR A 60 14.15 -17.88 18.24
N LEU A 61 14.98 -17.78 19.28
CA LEU A 61 14.80 -16.82 20.38
C LEU A 61 15.85 -15.70 20.36
N ALA A 62 17.06 -15.96 19.86
CA ALA A 62 18.15 -14.99 19.85
C ALA A 62 17.86 -13.81 18.90
N GLU A 63 18.66 -12.75 19.04
CA GLU A 63 18.71 -11.71 18.02
C GLU A 63 19.26 -12.29 16.70
N PRO A 64 18.84 -11.77 15.54
CA PRO A 64 19.37 -12.21 14.25
C PRO A 64 20.89 -12.04 14.14
N ASP A 65 21.55 -13.07 13.62
CA ASP A 65 22.97 -13.09 13.28
C ASP A 65 23.10 -13.32 11.77
N PHE A 66 23.43 -12.27 11.03
CA PHE A 66 23.49 -12.34 9.57
C PHE A 66 24.74 -13.06 9.03
N ASP A 67 25.67 -13.47 9.90
CA ASP A 67 26.82 -14.31 9.55
C ASP A 67 26.49 -15.83 9.69
N ASP A 68 25.39 -16.20 10.36
CA ASP A 68 24.89 -17.57 10.49
C ASP A 68 23.68 -17.83 9.56
N PRO A 69 23.83 -18.69 8.53
CA PRO A 69 22.72 -19.05 7.65
C PRO A 69 21.49 -19.61 8.38
N THR A 70 21.66 -20.28 9.52
CA THR A 70 20.54 -20.81 10.31
C THR A 70 19.71 -19.66 10.87
N SER A 71 20.39 -18.66 11.46
CA SER A 71 19.75 -17.44 11.95
C SER A 71 19.05 -16.66 10.83
N VAL A 72 19.64 -16.57 9.64
CA VAL A 72 18.98 -15.98 8.45
C VAL A 72 17.68 -16.71 8.11
N MET A 73 17.66 -18.05 8.11
CA MET A 73 16.43 -18.81 7.87
C MET A 73 15.34 -18.53 8.93
N HIS A 74 15.73 -18.41 10.20
CA HIS A 74 14.79 -18.06 11.27
C HIS A 74 14.18 -16.66 11.10
N VAL A 75 14.94 -15.70 10.56
CA VAL A 75 14.39 -14.39 10.17
C VAL A 75 13.34 -14.54 9.06
N LEU A 76 13.61 -15.36 8.03
CA LEU A 76 12.65 -15.58 6.94
C LEU A 76 11.34 -16.19 7.43
N PHE A 77 11.40 -17.20 8.33
CA PHE A 77 10.19 -17.78 8.92
C PHE A 77 9.39 -16.77 9.75
N GLU A 78 10.07 -15.86 10.44
CA GLU A 78 9.39 -14.80 11.20
C GLU A 78 8.73 -13.75 10.28
N LEU A 79 9.34 -13.44 9.14
CA LEU A 79 8.73 -12.58 8.11
C LEU A 79 7.50 -13.25 7.47
N GLU A 80 7.52 -14.57 7.28
CA GLU A 80 6.35 -15.35 6.86
C GLU A 80 5.22 -15.26 7.89
N ASP A 81 5.51 -15.55 9.17
CA ASP A 81 4.51 -15.51 10.25
C ASP A 81 3.87 -14.11 10.43
N ILE A 82 4.66 -13.03 10.30
CA ILE A 82 4.22 -11.66 10.61
C ILE A 82 3.60 -10.96 9.39
N TYR A 83 4.16 -11.18 8.19
CA TYR A 83 3.82 -10.42 6.99
C TYR A 83 3.30 -11.31 5.84
N GLY A 84 3.22 -12.63 6.02
CA GLY A 84 2.90 -13.57 4.94
C GLY A 84 3.95 -13.62 3.84
N LEU A 85 5.17 -13.12 4.10
CA LEU A 85 6.26 -13.04 3.14
C LEU A 85 6.97 -14.38 3.05
N HIS A 86 6.90 -15.03 1.89
CA HIS A 86 7.44 -16.36 1.66
C HIS A 86 8.12 -16.46 0.29
N PHE A 87 8.84 -17.55 0.04
CA PHE A 87 9.49 -17.81 -1.24
C PHE A 87 8.81 -18.94 -1.99
N GLU A 88 8.47 -18.70 -3.25
CA GLU A 88 7.94 -19.69 -4.17
C GLU A 88 8.99 -20.08 -5.22
N LYS A 89 9.00 -21.35 -5.61
CA LYS A 89 9.89 -21.83 -6.68
C LYS A 89 9.25 -21.58 -8.05
N VAL A 90 9.90 -20.76 -8.87
CA VAL A 90 9.47 -20.42 -10.23
C VAL A 90 10.59 -20.77 -11.21
N GLY A 91 10.42 -21.88 -11.93
CA GLY A 91 11.48 -22.47 -12.75
C GLY A 91 12.67 -22.91 -11.89
N ASP A 92 13.85 -22.40 -12.22
CA ASP A 92 15.10 -22.67 -11.48
C ASP A 92 15.38 -21.65 -10.37
N ASN A 93 14.53 -20.63 -10.19
CA ASN A 93 14.72 -19.55 -9.23
C ASN A 93 13.69 -19.60 -8.09
N TYR A 94 14.00 -18.92 -6.99
CA TYR A 94 13.05 -18.60 -5.94
C TYR A 94 12.63 -17.14 -6.04
N GLN A 95 11.33 -16.88 -5.99
CA GLN A 95 10.74 -15.55 -6.02
C GLN A 95 10.03 -15.26 -4.70
N LEU A 96 10.10 -14.01 -4.27
CA LEU A 96 9.38 -13.54 -3.08
C LEU A 96 7.90 -13.36 -3.39
N ALA A 97 7.02 -13.85 -2.52
CA ALA A 97 5.57 -13.78 -2.65
C ALA A 97 4.92 -13.37 -1.31
N PHE A 98 3.66 -12.94 -1.38
CA PHE A 98 2.84 -12.57 -0.23
C PHE A 98 1.53 -13.37 -0.22
N SER A 99 1.14 -13.88 0.95
CA SER A 99 -0.17 -14.52 1.12
C SER A 99 -1.30 -13.51 0.91
N LYS A 100 -2.19 -13.76 -0.06
CA LYS A 100 -3.36 -12.90 -0.30
C LYS A 100 -4.35 -13.00 0.87
N GLY A 101 -4.68 -11.87 1.51
CA GLY A 101 -5.95 -11.73 2.26
C GLY A 101 -5.90 -11.72 3.79
N GLU A 102 -4.75 -11.94 4.46
CA GLU A 102 -4.71 -12.02 5.95
C GLU A 102 -3.90 -10.91 6.64
N TYR A 103 -3.13 -10.09 5.91
CA TYR A 103 -2.23 -9.10 6.50
C TYR A 103 -2.40 -7.71 5.85
N SER A 104 -3.25 -6.85 6.45
CA SER A 104 -3.45 -5.44 6.02
C SER A 104 -2.18 -4.59 6.11
N SER A 105 -1.19 -5.03 6.88
CA SER A 105 0.16 -4.44 6.99
C SER A 105 1.07 -4.75 5.79
N ALA A 106 0.66 -5.59 4.83
CA ALA A 106 1.48 -5.91 3.66
C ALA A 106 1.67 -4.71 2.71
N ASN A 107 0.74 -3.74 2.71
CA ASN A 107 0.74 -2.64 1.74
C ASN A 107 2.00 -1.74 1.84
N TRP A 108 2.47 -1.39 3.05
CA TRP A 108 3.66 -0.54 3.19
C TRP A 108 4.96 -1.27 2.84
N ILE A 109 5.01 -2.60 3.06
CA ILE A 109 6.17 -3.42 2.64
C ILE A 109 6.20 -3.53 1.12
N ILE A 110 5.04 -3.75 0.49
CA ILE A 110 4.92 -3.79 -0.98
C ILE A 110 5.41 -2.48 -1.60
N GLU A 111 5.01 -1.33 -1.05
CA GLU A 111 5.53 -0.03 -1.52
C GLU A 111 7.04 0.13 -1.28
N GLY A 112 7.54 -0.33 -0.14
CA GLY A 112 8.98 -0.39 0.14
C GLY A 112 9.75 -1.22 -0.90
N LEU A 113 9.23 -2.41 -1.23
CA LEU A 113 9.81 -3.30 -2.25
C LEU A 113 9.74 -2.68 -3.64
N ALA A 114 8.61 -2.08 -4.02
CA ALA A 114 8.45 -1.47 -5.32
C ALA A 114 9.43 -0.31 -5.54
N ALA A 115 9.60 0.56 -4.55
CA ALA A 115 10.62 1.62 -4.63
C ALA A 115 12.04 1.06 -4.63
N TRP A 116 12.28 -0.04 -3.91
CA TRP A 116 13.57 -0.70 -3.92
C TRP A 116 13.91 -1.25 -5.31
N VAL A 117 12.96 -1.92 -5.98
CA VAL A 117 13.10 -2.38 -7.37
C VAL A 117 13.36 -1.21 -8.31
N LYS A 118 12.55 -0.15 -8.24
CA LYS A 118 12.72 1.06 -9.05
C LYS A 118 14.12 1.67 -8.88
N LYS A 119 14.62 1.78 -7.64
CA LYS A 119 15.94 2.36 -7.38
C LYS A 119 17.08 1.45 -7.84
N ARG A 120 16.89 0.13 -7.73
CA ARG A 120 17.81 -0.88 -8.26
C ARG A 120 17.97 -0.74 -9.77
N ASP A 121 16.86 -0.56 -10.47
CA ASP A 121 16.84 -0.43 -11.94
C ASP A 121 17.44 0.92 -12.37
N GLU A 122 17.09 2.02 -11.71
CA GLU A 122 17.63 3.37 -11.98
C GLU A 122 19.16 3.42 -11.87
N LEU A 123 19.72 2.74 -10.85
CA LEU A 123 21.15 2.76 -10.55
C LEU A 123 21.89 1.54 -11.11
N GLN A 124 21.24 0.74 -11.97
CA GLN A 124 21.90 -0.37 -12.63
C GLN A 124 23.02 0.16 -13.56
N PRO A 125 24.25 -0.39 -13.46
CA PRO A 125 25.33 -0.06 -14.38
C PRO A 125 24.98 -0.44 -15.82
N ASP A 126 25.25 0.47 -16.76
CA ASP A 126 25.17 0.23 -18.20
C ASP A 126 26.56 -0.18 -18.75
N ILE A 127 26.59 -0.92 -19.87
CA ILE A 127 27.84 -1.31 -20.52
C ILE A 127 28.71 -0.13 -20.95
N ASN A 128 28.10 1.05 -21.17
CA ASN A 128 28.77 2.28 -21.55
C ASN A 128 29.21 3.14 -20.36
N ASP A 129 28.89 2.75 -19.12
CA ASP A 129 29.27 3.51 -17.94
C ASP A 129 30.79 3.42 -17.70
N SER A 130 31.40 4.57 -17.43
CA SER A 130 32.79 4.61 -16.98
C SER A 130 32.95 3.98 -15.59
N ASN A 131 34.15 3.52 -15.23
CA ASN A 131 34.42 2.98 -13.89
C ASN A 131 34.06 3.97 -12.76
N SER A 132 34.25 5.27 -12.97
CA SER A 132 33.82 6.30 -12.02
C SER A 132 32.29 6.36 -11.91
N THR A 133 31.58 6.32 -13.03
CA THR A 133 30.10 6.31 -13.06
C THR A 133 29.53 5.09 -12.34
N ILE A 134 30.13 3.92 -12.54
CA ILE A 134 29.73 2.68 -11.83
C ILE A 134 29.94 2.82 -10.31
N ALA A 135 31.07 3.40 -9.89
CA ALA A 135 31.36 3.64 -8.48
C ALA A 135 30.37 4.64 -7.85
N ASP A 136 30.04 5.71 -8.57
CA ASP A 136 29.07 6.72 -8.14
C ASP A 136 27.67 6.11 -7.98
N LYS A 137 27.17 5.38 -9.00
CA LYS A 137 25.89 4.64 -8.92
C LYS A 137 25.84 3.70 -7.73
N LYS A 138 26.92 2.96 -7.45
CA LYS A 138 27.01 2.07 -6.28
C LYS A 138 26.95 2.83 -4.96
N ASN A 139 27.67 3.94 -4.84
CA ASN A 139 27.67 4.78 -3.65
C ASN A 139 26.30 5.42 -3.41
N ASP A 140 25.65 5.88 -4.47
CA ASP A 140 24.30 6.45 -4.40
C ASP A 140 23.27 5.40 -3.97
N TYR A 141 23.39 4.17 -4.46
CA TYR A 141 22.53 3.07 -4.03
C TYR A 141 22.73 2.72 -2.55
N ILE A 142 23.98 2.71 -2.05
CA ILE A 142 24.28 2.53 -0.63
C ILE A 142 23.67 3.65 0.21
N ARG A 143 23.84 4.91 -0.21
CA ARG A 143 23.28 6.08 0.47
C ARG A 143 21.75 6.05 0.49
N TRP A 144 21.12 5.67 -0.61
CA TRP A 144 19.67 5.53 -0.69
C TRP A 144 19.15 4.50 0.32
N LYS A 145 19.76 3.30 0.36
CA LYS A 145 19.40 2.28 1.36
C LYS A 145 19.57 2.79 2.80
N ALA A 146 20.63 3.54 3.08
CA ALA A 146 20.90 4.09 4.40
C ALA A 146 19.94 5.22 4.81
N ARG A 147 19.33 5.92 3.84
CA ARG A 147 18.39 7.01 4.08
C ARG A 147 16.93 6.56 4.03
N TYR A 148 16.62 5.30 3.67
CA TYR A 148 15.27 4.77 3.78
C TYR A 148 14.77 4.80 5.24
N PRO A 149 13.52 5.23 5.53
CA PRO A 149 12.50 5.71 4.59
C PRO A 149 12.46 7.24 4.41
N TYR A 150 13.44 8.01 4.90
CA TYR A 150 13.45 9.47 4.78
C TYR A 150 13.36 9.95 3.33
N ASN A 151 13.93 9.20 2.38
CA ASN A 151 13.76 9.48 0.95
C ASN A 151 12.28 9.51 0.53
N PHE A 152 11.45 8.64 1.09
CA PHE A 152 10.01 8.59 0.77
C PHE A 152 9.27 9.79 1.34
N ALA A 153 9.57 10.19 2.58
CA ALA A 153 8.92 11.36 3.19
C ALA A 153 9.26 12.64 2.41
N GLU A 154 10.52 12.79 1.99
CA GLU A 154 10.97 13.89 1.12
C GLU A 154 10.32 13.81 -0.27
N GLU A 155 10.24 12.63 -0.87
CA GLU A 155 9.58 12.41 -2.17
C GLU A 155 8.09 12.76 -2.09
N ILE A 156 7.36 12.30 -1.07
CA ILE A 156 5.95 12.65 -0.85
C ILE A 156 5.80 14.17 -0.72
N THR A 157 6.63 14.83 0.09
CA THR A 157 6.58 16.29 0.29
C THR A 157 6.84 17.06 -1.03
N ASN A 158 7.86 16.65 -1.79
CA ASN A 158 8.17 17.26 -3.08
C ASN A 158 7.04 17.04 -4.09
N ASN A 159 6.43 15.85 -4.09
CA ASN A 159 5.30 15.55 -4.95
C ASN A 159 4.03 16.30 -4.53
N PHE A 160 3.83 16.60 -3.25
CA PHE A 160 2.73 17.49 -2.81
C PHE A 160 2.88 18.87 -3.43
N ALA A 161 4.08 19.46 -3.36
CA ALA A 161 4.36 20.75 -3.98
C ALA A 161 4.19 20.70 -5.52
N LEU A 162 4.58 19.58 -6.14
CA LEU A 162 4.42 19.38 -7.58
C LEU A 162 2.94 19.28 -8.00
N VAL A 163 2.13 18.55 -7.23
CA VAL A 163 0.68 18.44 -7.45
C VAL A 163 -0.01 19.78 -7.27
N GLN A 164 0.33 20.52 -6.20
CA GLN A 164 -0.20 21.86 -5.99
C GLN A 164 0.11 22.79 -7.17
N LYS A 165 1.39 22.82 -7.60
CA LYS A 165 1.80 23.62 -8.75
C LYS A 165 1.08 23.20 -10.03
N PHE A 166 0.96 21.90 -10.29
CA PHE A 166 0.21 21.40 -11.44
C PHE A 166 -1.25 21.87 -11.40
N ASN A 167 -1.91 21.76 -10.26
CA ASN A 167 -3.30 22.18 -10.08
C ASN A 167 -3.46 23.69 -10.28
N GLU A 168 -2.51 24.50 -9.80
CA GLU A 168 -2.47 25.95 -10.05
C GLU A 168 -2.32 26.28 -11.54
N ASP A 169 -1.34 25.68 -12.21
CA ASP A 169 -1.06 25.92 -13.63
C ASP A 169 -2.24 25.46 -14.51
N ALA A 170 -2.82 24.30 -14.20
CA ALA A 170 -3.92 23.69 -14.95
C ALA A 170 -5.30 24.28 -14.62
N SER A 171 -5.44 25.09 -13.56
CA SER A 171 -6.71 25.73 -13.18
C SER A 171 -7.31 26.57 -14.33
N SER A 172 -6.45 27.18 -15.13
CA SER A 172 -6.84 27.98 -16.31
C SER A 172 -7.50 27.16 -17.44
N LEU A 173 -7.41 25.83 -17.39
CA LEU A 173 -8.04 24.93 -18.36
C LEU A 173 -9.52 24.67 -18.05
N LEU A 174 -9.98 24.98 -16.84
CA LEU A 174 -11.38 24.83 -16.45
C LEU A 174 -12.26 25.80 -17.25
N PRO A 175 -13.45 25.36 -17.73
CA PRO A 175 -14.40 26.26 -18.39
C PRO A 175 -14.84 27.38 -17.45
N SER A 176 -14.88 28.62 -17.95
CA SER A 176 -15.29 29.79 -17.16
C SER A 176 -16.78 29.80 -16.80
N ASP A 177 -17.58 29.03 -17.54
CA ASP A 177 -19.03 28.83 -17.37
C ASP A 177 -19.35 27.55 -16.57
N ARG A 178 -18.35 26.87 -16.01
CA ARG A 178 -18.56 25.69 -15.18
C ARG A 178 -19.45 26.02 -13.98
N HIS A 179 -20.39 25.12 -13.69
CA HIS A 179 -21.19 25.15 -12.47
C HIS A 179 -20.79 24.02 -11.53
N PRO A 180 -20.81 24.25 -10.20
CA PRO A 180 -20.61 23.19 -9.23
C PRO A 180 -21.64 22.08 -9.39
N ILE A 181 -21.21 20.83 -9.29
CA ILE A 181 -22.14 19.69 -9.35
C ILE A 181 -23.07 19.67 -8.15
N THR A 182 -24.30 19.24 -8.38
CA THR A 182 -25.34 19.14 -7.34
C THR A 182 -25.81 17.71 -7.12
N ARG A 183 -25.48 16.80 -8.05
CA ARG A 183 -25.89 15.38 -8.04
C ARG A 183 -24.71 14.45 -8.33
N PHE A 184 -24.80 13.22 -7.81
CA PHE A 184 -23.78 12.20 -8.05
C PHE A 184 -23.73 11.72 -9.51
N SER A 185 -24.83 11.82 -10.26
CA SER A 185 -24.89 11.54 -11.71
C SER A 185 -23.96 12.46 -12.51
N GLU A 186 -23.85 13.74 -12.14
CA GLU A 186 -22.94 14.70 -12.76
C GLU A 186 -21.47 14.33 -12.53
N PHE A 187 -21.15 13.89 -11.30
CA PHE A 187 -19.84 13.33 -11.00
C PHE A 187 -19.56 12.09 -11.85
N TYR A 188 -20.54 11.18 -11.98
CA TYR A 188 -20.36 9.96 -12.76
C TYR A 188 -20.14 10.25 -14.26
N HIS A 189 -20.84 11.22 -14.83
CA HIS A 189 -20.57 11.69 -16.20
C HIS A 189 -19.11 12.15 -16.37
N SER A 190 -18.55 12.85 -15.39
CA SER A 190 -17.14 13.29 -15.46
C SER A 190 -16.16 12.11 -15.41
N LEU A 191 -16.48 11.02 -14.68
CA LEU A 191 -15.69 9.78 -14.67
C LEU A 191 -15.77 9.06 -16.03
N LEU A 192 -16.97 8.94 -16.62
CA LEU A 192 -17.17 8.34 -17.94
C LEU A 192 -16.43 9.10 -19.04
N ALA A 193 -16.37 10.44 -18.94
CA ALA A 193 -15.61 11.25 -19.90
C ALA A 193 -14.10 10.97 -19.86
N LEU A 194 -13.54 10.60 -18.70
CA LEU A 194 -12.14 10.15 -18.59
C LEU A 194 -11.94 8.80 -19.31
N GLU A 195 -12.86 7.85 -19.11
CA GLU A 195 -12.85 6.54 -19.78
C GLU A 195 -12.96 6.67 -21.30
N ASP A 196 -13.92 7.44 -21.79
CA ASP A 196 -14.17 7.65 -23.22
C ASP A 196 -12.97 8.31 -23.92
N ALA A 197 -12.25 9.19 -23.21
CA ALA A 197 -11.02 9.82 -23.69
C ALA A 197 -9.77 8.93 -23.54
N GLY A 198 -9.89 7.74 -22.95
CA GLY A 198 -8.78 6.81 -22.72
C GLY A 198 -7.74 7.34 -21.72
N VAL A 199 -8.18 8.15 -20.75
CA VAL A 199 -7.31 8.63 -19.67
C VAL A 199 -6.85 7.44 -18.83
N LYS A 200 -5.54 7.36 -18.56
CA LYS A 200 -4.97 6.25 -17.77
C LYS A 200 -5.11 6.52 -16.28
N PHE A 201 -6.10 5.90 -15.65
CA PHE A 201 -6.31 5.95 -14.21
C PHE A 201 -6.67 4.57 -13.64
N THR A 202 -6.81 4.48 -12.32
CA THR A 202 -7.30 3.29 -11.62
C THR A 202 -8.28 3.73 -10.55
N ILE A 203 -9.32 2.94 -10.32
CA ILE A 203 -10.21 3.11 -9.18
C ILE A 203 -10.18 1.88 -8.29
N SER A 204 -10.47 2.06 -7.01
CA SER A 204 -10.65 0.96 -6.08
C SER A 204 -11.65 1.31 -4.97
N VAL A 205 -12.09 0.26 -4.27
CA VAL A 205 -12.82 0.39 -3.00
C VAL A 205 -12.07 -0.46 -1.98
N ASP A 206 -11.26 0.19 -1.16
CA ASP A 206 -10.35 -0.45 -0.21
C ASP A 206 -10.42 0.21 1.19
N GLU A 207 -9.76 -0.40 2.16
CA GLU A 207 -9.59 0.19 3.49
C GLU A 207 -8.43 1.21 3.47
N ILE A 208 -8.77 2.49 3.54
CA ILE A 208 -7.83 3.63 3.58
C ILE A 208 -7.96 4.31 4.94
N VAL A 209 -6.88 4.34 5.72
CA VAL A 209 -6.85 4.91 7.08
C VAL A 209 -7.96 4.30 7.97
N SER A 210 -8.10 2.98 7.92
CA SER A 210 -9.11 2.20 8.69
C SER A 210 -10.57 2.50 8.34
N ARG A 211 -10.83 3.11 7.18
CA ARG A 211 -12.18 3.33 6.65
C ARG A 211 -12.28 2.77 5.25
N ARG A 212 -13.39 2.10 4.93
CA ARG A 212 -13.67 1.68 3.56
C ARG A 212 -13.94 2.91 2.72
N SER A 213 -13.16 3.10 1.65
CA SER A 213 -13.17 4.33 0.86
C SER A 213 -13.18 4.02 -0.63
N ALA A 214 -13.91 4.83 -1.39
CA ALA A 214 -13.76 4.93 -2.84
C ALA A 214 -12.50 5.75 -3.13
N ALA A 215 -11.61 5.23 -3.98
CA ALA A 215 -10.36 5.89 -4.30
C ALA A 215 -10.08 5.89 -5.80
N PHE A 216 -9.75 7.07 -6.32
CA PHE A 216 -9.29 7.29 -7.68
C PHE A 216 -7.79 7.59 -7.65
N TYR A 217 -7.05 6.97 -8.57
CA TYR A 217 -5.62 7.11 -8.71
C TYR A 217 -5.26 7.48 -10.15
N ILE A 218 -4.44 8.51 -10.33
CA ILE A 218 -3.83 8.84 -11.61
C ILE A 218 -2.32 8.99 -11.46
N TYR A 219 -1.55 8.38 -12.36
CA TYR A 219 -0.09 8.50 -12.34
C TYR A 219 0.33 9.95 -12.52
N LEU A 220 1.11 10.47 -11.56
CA LEU A 220 1.51 11.88 -11.52
C LEU A 220 2.33 12.26 -12.76
N ASP A 221 3.31 11.44 -13.13
CA ASP A 221 4.14 11.68 -14.31
C ASP A 221 3.32 11.67 -15.61
N TYR A 222 2.33 10.77 -15.72
CA TYR A 222 1.44 10.71 -16.88
C TYR A 222 0.62 12.00 -17.02
N ILE A 223 -0.05 12.45 -15.96
CA ILE A 223 -0.92 13.64 -16.06
C ILE A 223 -0.10 14.91 -16.30
N LEU A 224 1.09 15.04 -15.69
CA LEU A 224 2.01 16.16 -15.92
C LEU A 224 2.44 16.27 -17.39
N ASN A 225 2.72 15.14 -18.03
CA ASN A 225 3.20 15.08 -19.41
C ASN A 225 2.09 14.88 -20.46
N SER A 226 0.83 14.83 -20.05
CA SER A 226 -0.31 14.67 -20.95
C SER A 226 -0.66 15.96 -21.72
N SER A 227 -1.50 15.84 -22.75
CA SER A 227 -1.98 16.97 -23.54
C SER A 227 -2.92 17.88 -22.73
N ASN A 228 -3.14 19.10 -23.20
CA ASN A 228 -4.03 20.04 -22.52
C ASN A 228 -5.48 19.54 -22.49
N GLU A 229 -5.91 18.75 -23.48
CA GLU A 229 -7.24 18.13 -23.52
C GLU A 229 -7.40 17.12 -22.37
N ILE A 230 -6.41 16.25 -22.15
CA ILE A 230 -6.42 15.27 -21.05
C ILE A 230 -6.34 15.97 -19.70
N LYS A 231 -5.46 16.98 -19.57
CA LYS A 231 -5.37 17.81 -18.35
C LYS A 231 -6.70 18.49 -18.05
N LYS A 232 -7.38 19.03 -19.06
CA LYS A 232 -8.68 19.66 -18.91
C LYS A 232 -9.73 18.68 -18.37
N LEU A 233 -9.86 17.50 -18.97
CA LEU A 233 -10.81 16.47 -18.50
C LEU A 233 -10.51 16.05 -17.05
N TYR A 234 -9.24 15.82 -16.72
CA TYR A 234 -8.84 15.53 -15.35
C TYR A 234 -9.20 16.66 -14.39
N MET A 235 -8.97 17.92 -14.77
CA MET A 235 -9.30 19.07 -13.92
C MET A 235 -10.81 19.21 -13.71
N GLU A 236 -11.63 18.97 -14.74
CA GLU A 236 -13.09 18.97 -14.62
C GLU A 236 -13.57 17.87 -13.66
N PHE A 237 -13.06 16.65 -13.79
CA PHE A 237 -13.33 15.53 -12.88
C PHE A 237 -12.87 15.84 -11.44
N ARG A 238 -11.61 16.29 -11.27
CA ARG A 238 -11.05 16.70 -9.97
C ARG A 238 -11.92 17.76 -9.31
N GLN A 239 -12.38 18.75 -10.06
CA GLN A 239 -13.19 19.83 -9.49
C GLN A 239 -14.55 19.32 -8.99
N CYS A 240 -15.12 18.26 -9.59
CA CYS A 240 -16.33 17.64 -9.07
C CYS A 240 -16.14 17.09 -7.65
N TRP A 241 -14.98 16.52 -7.33
CA TRP A 241 -14.62 16.14 -5.95
C TRP A 241 -14.62 17.33 -5.00
N TYR A 242 -14.09 18.47 -5.44
CA TYR A 242 -14.04 19.69 -4.61
C TYR A 242 -15.41 20.33 -4.43
N ASP A 243 -16.29 20.28 -5.43
CA ASP A 243 -17.67 20.75 -5.26
C ASP A 243 -18.39 19.93 -4.18
N MET A 244 -18.21 18.60 -4.19
CA MET A 244 -18.73 17.72 -3.12
C MET A 244 -18.13 18.07 -1.75
N LYS A 245 -16.83 18.39 -1.70
CA LYS A 245 -16.15 18.84 -0.49
C LYS A 245 -16.73 20.14 0.07
N GLU A 246 -17.03 21.10 -0.80
CA GLU A 246 -17.65 22.37 -0.41
C GLU A 246 -19.07 22.19 0.12
N ILE A 247 -19.80 21.19 -0.37
CA ILE A 247 -21.14 20.81 0.13
C ILE A 247 -21.06 20.11 1.49
N GLY A 248 -19.92 19.53 1.86
CA GLY A 248 -19.68 18.94 3.18
C GLY A 248 -19.23 17.48 3.15
N ILE A 249 -19.02 16.87 1.97
CA ILE A 249 -18.51 15.51 1.87
C ILE A 249 -17.02 15.49 2.24
N GLU A 250 -16.59 14.52 3.05
CA GLU A 250 -15.19 14.36 3.41
C GLU A 250 -14.38 13.85 2.21
N ILE A 251 -13.57 14.74 1.61
CA ILE A 251 -12.72 14.45 0.44
C ILE A 251 -11.25 14.72 0.75
N HIS A 252 -10.41 13.74 0.43
CA HIS A 252 -8.96 13.80 0.59
C HIS A 252 -8.26 13.78 -0.77
N GLU A 253 -7.25 14.62 -0.96
CA GLU A 253 -6.32 14.59 -2.10
C GLU A 253 -4.89 14.49 -1.58
N THR A 254 -4.14 13.48 -2.01
CA THR A 254 -2.73 13.33 -1.61
C THR A 254 -1.94 12.59 -2.69
N PRO A 255 -0.68 12.98 -2.94
CA PRO A 255 0.25 12.12 -3.65
C PRO A 255 0.54 10.88 -2.81
N VAL A 256 0.48 9.71 -3.44
CA VAL A 256 0.78 8.42 -2.79
C VAL A 256 1.60 7.54 -3.72
N PRO A 257 2.61 6.83 -3.21
CA PRO A 257 3.25 5.76 -3.97
C PRO A 257 2.27 4.59 -4.08
N VAL A 258 2.05 4.12 -5.30
CA VAL A 258 1.34 2.87 -5.60
C VAL A 258 2.21 2.07 -6.57
N ASN A 259 2.62 0.88 -6.15
CA ASN A 259 3.53 0.02 -6.91
C ASN A 259 4.82 0.75 -7.35
N GLY A 260 5.37 1.62 -6.50
CA GLY A 260 6.61 2.35 -6.78
C GLY A 260 6.46 3.56 -7.72
N PHE A 261 5.24 3.83 -8.19
CA PHE A 261 4.92 5.00 -8.99
C PHE A 261 4.10 5.99 -8.17
N MET A 262 4.42 7.28 -8.31
CA MET A 262 3.67 8.33 -7.63
C MET A 262 2.35 8.57 -8.36
N ASN A 263 1.27 8.52 -7.59
CA ASN A 263 -0.09 8.78 -8.03
C ASN A 263 -0.64 9.99 -7.30
N ILE A 264 -1.55 10.72 -7.94
CA ILE A 264 -2.49 11.59 -7.22
C ILE A 264 -3.66 10.70 -6.82
N ALA A 265 -3.93 10.59 -5.52
CA ALA A 265 -5.09 9.89 -5.00
C ALA A 265 -6.16 10.89 -4.55
N LEU A 266 -7.39 10.68 -5.02
CA LEU A 266 -8.61 11.32 -4.53
C LEU A 266 -9.48 10.24 -3.89
N TYR A 267 -9.84 10.40 -2.63
CA TYR A 267 -10.65 9.39 -1.95
C TYR A 267 -11.64 9.97 -0.94
N SER A 268 -12.68 9.17 -0.67
CA SER A 268 -13.73 9.46 0.30
C SER A 268 -14.33 8.17 0.83
N ASP A 269 -14.74 8.18 2.09
CA ASP A 269 -15.53 7.12 2.75
C ASP A 269 -17.04 7.31 2.56
N ASN A 270 -17.47 8.32 1.79
CA ASN A 270 -18.88 8.54 1.50
C ASN A 270 -19.52 7.34 0.79
N MET A 271 -20.64 6.86 1.32
CA MET A 271 -21.31 5.65 0.85
C MET A 271 -21.80 5.74 -0.61
N GLN A 272 -22.20 6.93 -1.10
CA GLN A 272 -22.64 7.09 -2.49
C GLN A 272 -21.47 6.93 -3.45
N LEU A 273 -20.31 7.52 -3.12
CA LEU A 273 -19.09 7.36 -3.93
C LEU A 273 -18.61 5.90 -3.93
N ILE A 274 -18.64 5.22 -2.77
CA ILE A 274 -18.31 3.78 -2.66
C ILE A 274 -19.23 2.93 -3.55
N THR A 275 -20.53 3.18 -3.49
CA THR A 275 -21.51 2.41 -4.26
C THR A 275 -21.35 2.67 -5.75
N LEU A 276 -21.13 3.93 -6.14
CA LEU A 276 -20.90 4.32 -7.53
C LEU A 276 -19.63 3.67 -8.09
N PHE A 277 -18.53 3.65 -7.32
CA PHE A 277 -17.27 3.04 -7.75
C PHE A 277 -17.42 1.54 -7.93
N HIS A 278 -18.12 0.82 -7.05
CA HIS A 278 -18.43 -0.59 -7.29
C HIS A 278 -19.25 -0.80 -8.57
N ALA A 279 -20.28 0.03 -8.80
CA ALA A 279 -21.09 -0.06 -10.02
C ALA A 279 -20.21 0.13 -11.26
N HIS A 280 -19.34 1.15 -11.27
CA HIS A 280 -18.42 1.39 -12.38
C HIS A 280 -17.39 0.27 -12.57
N MET A 281 -16.81 -0.27 -11.49
CA MET A 281 -15.90 -1.41 -11.58
C MET A 281 -16.57 -2.63 -12.22
N ARG A 282 -17.82 -2.91 -11.85
CA ARG A 282 -18.61 -3.99 -12.48
C ARG A 282 -18.83 -3.74 -13.97
N HIS A 283 -19.15 -2.50 -14.35
CA HIS A 283 -19.29 -2.13 -15.77
C HIS A 283 -17.99 -2.35 -16.54
N LEU A 284 -16.83 -2.03 -15.95
CA LEU A 284 -15.53 -2.30 -16.55
C LEU A 284 -15.24 -3.80 -16.68
N GLU A 285 -15.63 -4.62 -15.71
CA GLU A 285 -15.52 -6.08 -15.80
C GLU A 285 -16.38 -6.65 -16.95
N GLU A 286 -17.61 -6.17 -17.09
CA GLU A 286 -18.52 -6.56 -18.18
C GLU A 286 -18.01 -6.11 -19.55
N LYS A 287 -17.48 -4.89 -19.65
CA LYS A 287 -16.85 -4.36 -20.87
C LYS A 287 -15.67 -5.23 -21.35
N ASN A 288 -14.95 -5.83 -20.41
CA ASN A 288 -13.82 -6.72 -20.69
C ASN A 288 -14.22 -8.21 -20.80
N SER A 289 -15.50 -8.53 -20.63
CA SER A 289 -16.01 -9.90 -20.68
C SER A 289 -16.03 -10.45 -22.10
N PRO A 290 -15.76 -11.75 -22.32
CA PRO A 290 -15.99 -12.41 -23.60
C PRO A 290 -17.45 -12.34 -24.10
N MET A 291 -18.40 -12.03 -23.21
CA MET A 291 -19.83 -11.90 -23.49
C MET A 291 -20.28 -10.44 -23.61
N TYR A 292 -19.34 -9.50 -23.85
CA TYR A 292 -19.65 -8.08 -23.97
C TYR A 292 -20.72 -7.80 -25.03
N ASP A 293 -21.76 -7.07 -24.62
CA ASP A 293 -22.82 -6.56 -25.46
C ASP A 293 -22.91 -5.04 -25.26
N GLU A 294 -22.70 -4.28 -26.34
CA GLU A 294 -22.60 -2.82 -26.29
C GLU A 294 -23.95 -2.16 -25.91
N ASP A 295 -25.07 -2.72 -26.35
CA ASP A 295 -26.40 -2.16 -26.07
C ASP A 295 -26.78 -2.42 -24.61
N MET A 296 -26.49 -3.61 -24.10
CA MET A 296 -26.66 -3.95 -22.69
C MET A 296 -25.78 -3.05 -21.81
N TYR A 297 -24.49 -2.91 -22.13
CA TYR A 297 -23.57 -2.04 -21.39
C TYR A 297 -24.08 -0.59 -21.33
N LYS A 298 -24.55 -0.04 -22.47
CA LYS A 298 -25.12 1.32 -22.49
C LYS A 298 -26.36 1.45 -21.61
N ALA A 299 -27.25 0.46 -21.63
CA ALA A 299 -28.44 0.44 -20.76
C ALA A 299 -28.05 0.40 -19.27
N GLU A 300 -27.05 -0.41 -18.90
CA GLU A 300 -26.57 -0.48 -17.51
C GLU A 300 -25.91 0.83 -17.02
N ILE A 301 -25.21 1.54 -17.91
CA ILE A 301 -24.69 2.88 -17.64
C ILE A 301 -25.83 3.88 -17.42
N GLU A 302 -26.86 3.85 -18.26
CA GLU A 302 -28.04 4.73 -18.14
C GLU A 302 -28.81 4.48 -16.84
N ASP A 303 -29.03 3.21 -16.49
CA ASP A 303 -29.64 2.81 -15.21
C ASP A 303 -28.83 3.34 -14.02
N THR A 304 -27.51 3.24 -14.09
CA THR A 304 -26.61 3.77 -13.04
C THR A 304 -26.73 5.28 -12.93
N LEU A 305 -26.73 6.00 -14.06
CA LEU A 305 -26.92 7.46 -14.08
C LEU A 305 -28.26 7.85 -13.44
N GLN A 306 -29.33 7.10 -13.71
CA GLN A 306 -30.63 7.34 -13.10
C GLN A 306 -30.64 7.06 -11.59
N ILE A 307 -30.01 5.98 -11.13
CA ILE A 307 -29.90 5.63 -9.71
C ILE A 307 -29.16 6.71 -8.93
N PHE A 308 -28.08 7.25 -9.50
CA PHE A 308 -27.25 8.28 -8.88
C PHE A 308 -27.71 9.71 -9.21
N ASP A 309 -28.85 9.89 -9.87
CA ASP A 309 -29.50 11.18 -10.05
C ASP A 309 -30.17 11.66 -8.75
N VAL A 310 -29.37 11.76 -7.69
CA VAL A 310 -29.79 12.17 -6.34
C VAL A 310 -28.95 13.35 -5.86
N PRO A 311 -29.53 14.30 -5.10
CA PRO A 311 -28.79 15.46 -4.60
C PRO A 311 -27.65 15.07 -3.66
N ILE A 312 -26.47 15.68 -3.84
CA ILE A 312 -25.30 15.44 -2.98
C ILE A 312 -25.58 15.88 -1.54
N GLY A 313 -26.30 16.99 -1.37
CA GLY A 313 -26.61 17.57 -0.06
C GLY A 313 -27.44 16.66 0.87
N ASP A 314 -28.10 15.62 0.32
CA ASP A 314 -28.87 14.65 1.11
C ASP A 314 -27.98 13.58 1.76
N TYR A 315 -26.68 13.55 1.46
CA TYR A 315 -25.72 12.52 1.87
C TYR A 315 -24.49 13.08 2.59
N ILE A 316 -24.63 14.24 3.23
CA ILE A 316 -23.64 14.79 4.16
C ILE A 316 -23.79 14.04 5.50
N GLU A 317 -22.68 13.51 6.03
CA GLU A 317 -22.64 12.92 7.39
C GLU A 317 -22.50 13.99 8.49
#